data_AF-A0A2M9P562-F1
#
_entry.id   AF-A0A2M9P562-F1
#
_cell.length_a   1.000
_cell.length_b   1.000
_cell.length_c   1.000
_cell.angle_alpha   90.00
_cell.angle_beta   90.00
_cell.angle_gamma   90.00
#
_symmetry.space_group_name_H-M   'P 1'
#
loop_
_entity.id
_entity.type
_entity.pdbx_description
1 polymer ?
#
loop_
_entity_poly.entity_id
_entity_poly.type
_entity_poly.pdbx_seq_one_letter_code
_entity_poly.pdbx_strand_id
1 'polypeptide(L)'
;PGMTWSQRNHSGSRVVFHWIRKAYEPVEDLGLPQPLVVNEADVKNMAMPDTLGRWTTTRFFDHSDMRLDMHVTIVNLEPGAEIPFMETHVMEH
;
A
#
# COMPACT_ATOMS: atom_id res chain seq x y z
N PRO A 1 8.33 9.12 9.37
CA PRO A 1 8.62 8.67 10.77
C PRO A 1 8.67 9.88 11.72
N GLY A 2 8.50 9.68 13.03
CA GLY A 2 8.68 10.74 14.04
C GLY A 2 7.59 11.82 14.12
N MET A 3 6.58 11.78 13.26
CA MET A 3 5.47 12.73 13.28
C MET A 3 4.54 12.47 14.47
N THR A 4 4.18 13.53 15.20
CA THR A 4 3.14 13.47 16.24
C THR A 4 1.76 13.42 15.60
N TRP A 5 0.96 12.43 15.95
CA TRP A 5 -0.42 12.29 15.50
C TRP A 5 -1.28 11.66 16.59
N SER A 6 -2.60 11.81 16.46
CA SER A 6 -3.57 11.12 17.31
C SER A 6 -4.82 10.79 16.51
N GLN A 7 -5.57 9.78 16.94
CA GLN A 7 -6.83 9.38 16.32
C GLN A 7 -7.93 9.27 17.38
N ARG A 8 -9.16 9.61 17.00
CA ARG A 8 -10.33 9.54 17.87
C ARG A 8 -11.56 9.12 17.07
N ASN A 9 -12.32 8.18 17.62
CA ASN A 9 -13.64 7.84 17.09
C ASN A 9 -14.67 8.86 17.59
N HIS A 10 -15.25 9.63 16.68
CA HIS A 10 -16.31 10.60 16.98
C HIS A 10 -17.73 10.04 16.78
N SER A 11 -17.85 8.78 16.33
CA SER A 11 -19.13 8.11 16.14
C SER A 11 -19.57 7.35 17.39
N GLY A 12 -20.87 7.03 17.47
CA GLY A 12 -21.42 6.11 18.50
C GLY A 12 -21.23 4.62 18.19
N SER A 13 -20.64 4.29 17.05
CA SER A 13 -20.46 2.92 16.57
C SER A 13 -19.00 2.49 16.68
N ARG A 14 -18.77 1.17 16.69
CA ARG A 14 -17.41 0.61 16.71
C ARG A 14 -16.69 0.90 15.38
N VAL A 15 -15.47 1.44 15.47
CA VAL A 15 -14.55 1.60 14.35
C VAL A 15 -13.39 0.61 14.50
N VAL A 16 -12.99 -0.03 13.41
CA VAL A 16 -11.89 -1.00 13.36
C VAL A 16 -10.95 -0.59 12.22
N PHE A 17 -9.65 -0.69 12.44
CA PHE A 17 -8.63 -0.35 11.46
C PHE A 17 -7.40 -1.25 11.65
N HIS A 18 -6.61 -1.40 10.59
CA HIS A 18 -5.32 -2.07 10.63
C HIS A 18 -4.22 -1.06 10.97
N TRP A 19 -3.29 -1.43 11.85
CA TRP A 19 -2.12 -0.61 12.19
C TRP A 19 -0.84 -1.35 11.84
N ILE A 20 -0.25 -0.99 10.69
CA ILE A 20 0.99 -1.60 10.18
C ILE A 20 2.15 -0.66 10.49
N ARG A 21 3.27 -1.20 11.00
CA ARG A 21 4.43 -0.42 11.43
C ARG A 21 5.73 -1.12 11.02
N LYS A 22 6.68 -0.35 10.54
CA LYS A 22 8.09 -0.72 10.31
C LYS A 22 8.98 0.36 10.91
N ALA A 23 10.16 -0.02 11.41
CA ALA A 23 11.21 0.97 11.68
C ALA A 23 11.71 1.53 10.34
N TYR A 24 11.55 2.84 10.15
CA TYR A 24 11.98 3.51 8.92
C TYR A 24 13.49 3.42 8.76
N GLU A 25 13.92 3.03 7.57
CA GLU A 25 15.33 3.00 7.17
C GLU A 25 15.65 4.24 6.32
N PRO A 26 16.34 5.24 6.89
CA PRO A 26 16.66 6.47 6.17
C PRO A 26 17.79 6.26 5.17
N VAL A 27 17.70 6.96 4.04
CA VAL A 27 18.79 7.12 3.09
C VAL A 27 19.26 8.57 3.10
N GLU A 28 20.57 8.77 3.07
CA GLU A 28 21.19 10.09 3.00
C GLU A 28 20.67 10.87 1.77
N ASP A 29 20.49 12.17 1.92
CA ASP A 29 20.05 13.12 0.87
C ASP A 29 18.63 12.92 0.27
N LEU A 30 17.90 11.86 0.64
CA LEU A 30 16.53 11.61 0.15
C LEU A 30 15.44 12.30 0.99
N GLY A 31 15.74 12.71 2.22
CA GLY A 31 14.77 13.25 3.16
C GLY A 31 13.73 12.22 3.61
N LEU A 32 12.69 12.65 4.34
CA LEU A 32 11.62 11.76 4.83
C LEU A 32 10.44 11.68 3.84
N PRO A 33 9.75 10.53 3.74
CA PRO A 33 8.52 10.44 2.98
C PRO A 33 7.42 11.32 3.63
N GLN A 34 6.60 11.94 2.79
CA GLN A 34 5.47 12.75 3.25
C GLN A 34 4.31 11.86 3.71
N PRO A 35 3.52 12.28 4.72
CA PRO A 35 2.32 11.56 5.10
C PRO A 35 1.28 11.58 3.95
N LEU A 36 0.59 10.47 3.77
CA LEU A 36 -0.49 10.32 2.79
C LEU A 36 -1.77 9.93 3.52
N VAL A 37 -2.87 10.58 3.16
CA VAL A 37 -4.22 10.21 3.58
C VAL A 37 -5.08 10.08 2.33
N VAL A 38 -5.57 8.88 2.05
CA VAL A 38 -6.33 8.57 0.85
C VAL A 38 -7.34 7.45 1.15
N ASN A 39 -8.43 7.41 0.39
CA ASN A 39 -9.37 6.29 0.38
C ASN A 39 -9.07 5.41 -0.83
N GLU A 40 -8.98 4.09 -0.63
CA GLU A 40 -8.69 3.16 -1.72
C GLU A 40 -9.71 3.21 -2.86
N ALA A 41 -10.98 3.49 -2.53
CA ALA A 41 -12.06 3.57 -3.50
C ALA A 41 -11.88 4.71 -4.53
N ASP A 42 -11.07 5.73 -4.18
CA ASP A 42 -10.77 6.86 -5.04
C ASP A 42 -9.47 6.66 -5.85
N VAL A 43 -8.79 5.52 -5.68
CA VAL A 43 -7.52 5.21 -6.35
C VAL A 43 -7.74 4.21 -7.48
N LYS A 44 -7.28 4.58 -8.67
CA LYS A 44 -7.39 3.71 -9.84
C LYS A 44 -6.53 2.45 -9.69
N ASN A 45 -7.17 1.29 -9.84
CA ASN A 45 -6.49 0.00 -9.88
C ASN A 45 -5.59 -0.13 -11.12
N MET A 46 -4.40 -0.70 -10.92
CA MET A 46 -3.48 -1.03 -12.01
C MET A 46 -3.61 -2.52 -12.35
N ALA A 47 -3.95 -2.84 -13.60
CA ALA A 47 -4.02 -4.22 -14.06
C ALA A 47 -2.62 -4.84 -14.12
N MET A 48 -2.52 -6.11 -13.70
CA MET A 48 -1.30 -6.88 -13.90
C MET A 48 -1.21 -7.34 -15.36
N PRO A 49 0.01 -7.41 -15.95
CA PRO A 49 0.22 -7.95 -17.29
C PRO A 49 -0.29 -9.39 -17.39
N ASP A 50 -0.70 -9.79 -18.59
CA ASP A 50 -1.03 -11.18 -18.95
C ASP A 50 -2.16 -11.86 -18.14
N THR A 51 -2.95 -11.11 -17.36
CA THR A 51 -4.04 -11.66 -16.52
C THR A 51 -5.45 -11.31 -17.02
N LEU A 52 -5.58 -10.87 -18.28
CA LEU A 52 -6.85 -10.41 -18.87
C LEU A 52 -7.58 -9.34 -18.02
N GLY A 53 -6.82 -8.55 -17.25
CA GLY A 53 -7.36 -7.55 -16.33
C GLY A 53 -8.05 -8.08 -15.06
N ARG A 54 -8.08 -9.41 -14.85
CA ARG A 54 -8.74 -10.04 -13.68
C ARG A 54 -7.96 -9.94 -12.38
N TRP A 55 -6.67 -9.60 -12.48
CA TRP A 55 -5.82 -9.30 -11.34
C TRP A 55 -5.37 -7.85 -11.45
N THR A 56 -5.63 -7.08 -10.40
CA THR A 56 -5.18 -5.69 -10.31
C THR A 56 -4.52 -5.42 -8.95
N THR A 57 -3.74 -4.35 -8.88
CA THR A 57 -3.15 -3.86 -7.64
C THR A 57 -3.46 -2.38 -7.46
N THR A 58 -3.98 -2.01 -6.30
CA THR A 58 -4.15 -0.63 -5.85
C THR A 58 -2.88 -0.21 -5.11
N ARG A 59 -2.19 0.82 -5.63
CA ARG A 59 -1.00 1.40 -5.00
C ARG A 59 -1.30 2.85 -4.65
N PHE A 60 -0.90 3.28 -3.46
CA PHE A 60 -1.25 4.60 -2.92
C PHE A 60 -0.17 5.66 -3.17
N PHE A 61 0.98 5.27 -3.68
CA PHE A 61 2.18 6.09 -3.82
C PHE A 61 2.80 5.90 -5.20
N ASP A 62 3.68 6.83 -5.57
CA ASP A 62 4.54 6.69 -6.75
C ASP A 62 5.59 5.59 -6.48
N HIS A 63 5.63 4.57 -7.35
CA HIS A 63 6.57 3.45 -7.21
C HIS A 63 8.03 3.86 -7.42
N SER A 64 8.28 5.03 -8.01
CA SER A 64 9.61 5.59 -8.18
C SER A 64 10.09 6.43 -6.97
N ASP A 65 9.23 6.66 -5.97
CA ASP A 65 9.60 7.41 -4.77
C ASP A 65 10.48 6.58 -3.84
N MET A 66 11.80 6.76 -3.98
CA MET A 66 12.82 6.06 -3.19
C MET A 66 12.87 6.45 -1.71
N ARG A 67 12.04 7.41 -1.27
CA ARG A 67 11.93 7.75 0.15
C ARG A 67 11.08 6.74 0.92
N LEU A 68 10.27 5.94 0.23
CA LEU A 68 9.41 4.91 0.82
C LEU A 68 10.17 3.57 0.90
N ASP A 69 10.36 3.08 2.12
CA ASP A 69 11.06 1.82 2.42
C ASP A 69 10.10 0.65 2.74
N MET A 70 8.80 0.87 2.52
CA MET A 70 7.76 -0.15 2.63
C MET A 70 6.55 0.22 1.77
N HIS A 71 5.90 -0.81 1.22
CA HIS A 71 4.68 -0.67 0.43
C HIS A 71 3.53 -1.40 1.13
N VAL A 72 2.42 -0.71 1.33
CA VAL A 72 1.13 -1.31 1.70
C VAL A 72 0.21 -1.11 0.50
N THR A 73 -0.27 -2.20 -0.08
CA THR A 73 -1.09 -2.18 -1.32
C THR A 73 -2.26 -3.13 -1.16
N ILE A 74 -3.25 -3.02 -2.04
CA ILE A 74 -4.37 -3.98 -2.11
C ILE A 74 -4.24 -4.76 -3.40
N VAL A 75 -4.22 -6.09 -3.31
CA VAL A 75 -4.29 -6.98 -4.47
C VAL A 75 -5.75 -7.39 -4.65
N ASN A 76 -6.31 -7.12 -5.83
CA ASN A 76 -7.68 -7.44 -6.17
C ASN A 76 -7.71 -8.57 -7.19
N LEU A 77 -8.54 -9.58 -6.94
CA LEU A 77 -8.70 -10.75 -7.80
C LEU A 77 -10.18 -10.91 -8.12
N GLU A 78 -10.52 -10.82 -9.41
CA GLU A 78 -11.86 -11.16 -9.89
C GLU A 78 -12.09 -12.68 -9.83
N PRO A 79 -13.35 -13.15 -9.76
CA PRO A 79 -13.65 -14.57 -9.83
C PRO A 79 -13.02 -15.23 -11.08
N GLY A 80 -12.25 -16.30 -10.86
CA GLY A 80 -11.52 -16.98 -11.93
C GLY A 80 -10.27 -16.24 -12.42
N ALA A 81 -9.75 -15.27 -11.64
CA ALA A 81 -8.40 -14.78 -11.81
C ALA A 81 -7.39 -15.90 -11.55
N GLU A 82 -6.38 -15.98 -12.42
CA GLU A 82 -5.22 -16.84 -12.23
C GLU A 82 -4.05 -15.97 -11.82
N ILE A 83 -3.29 -16.43 -10.83
CA ILE A 83 -2.02 -15.84 -10.44
C ILE A 83 -0.95 -16.75 -11.03
N PRO A 84 -0.48 -16.51 -12.26
CA PRO A 84 0.43 -17.43 -12.95
C PRO A 84 1.78 -17.56 -12.22
N PHE A 85 2.16 -16.53 -11.45
CA PHE A 85 3.31 -16.50 -10.57
C PHE A 85 2.92 -15.79 -9.27
N MET A 86 2.96 -16.49 -8.13
CA MET A 86 2.45 -16.00 -6.84
C MET A 86 3.39 -15.03 -6.11
N GLU A 87 4.32 -14.38 -6.81
CA GLU A 87 5.33 -13.54 -6.17
C GLU A 87 5.28 -12.12 -6.73
N THR A 88 4.74 -11.20 -5.93
CA THR A 88 4.74 -9.74 -6.21
C THR A 88 5.89 -8.99 -5.55
N HIS A 89 6.66 -9.69 -4.73
CA HIS A 89 7.86 -9.22 -4.06
C HIS A 89 8.82 -10.39 -4.07
N VAL A 90 10.01 -10.25 -4.67
CA VAL A 90 11.10 -11.20 -4.45
C VAL A 90 11.37 -11.21 -2.96
N MET A 91 10.90 -12.23 -2.26
CA MET A 91 11.30 -12.44 -0.88
C MET A 91 12.75 -12.91 -0.99
N GLU A 92 13.72 -12.03 -0.71
CA GLU A 92 15.02 -12.53 -0.27
C GLU A 92 14.76 -13.33 1.02
N HIS A 93 14.59 -14.65 0.89
CA HIS A 93 14.66 -15.62 1.97
C HIS A 93 16.13 -15.82 2.38
#